data_AF-A0A917PAA3-F1
#
_entry.id   AF-A0A917PAA3-F1
#
_cell.length_a   1.000
_cell.length_b   1.000
_cell.length_c   1.000
_cell.angle_alpha   90.00
_cell.angle_beta   90.00
_cell.angle_gamma   90.00
#
_symmetry.space_group_name_H-M   'P 1'
#
loop_
_entity.id
_entity.type
_entity.pdbx_description
1 polymer ?
#
loop_
_entity_poly.entity_id
_entity_poly.type
_entity_poly.pdbx_seq_one_letter_code
_entity_poly.pdbx_strand_id
1 'polypeptide(L)'
;MVGFDGHCGWVNYLAVDESRRGAGLDAAIMAEAERLLIERGCPKLNLQVRSTNTDVIEWYRSLGYEPDHAVSLGKRLIPDATGGPLY
;
A
#
# COMPACT_ATOMS: atom_id res chain seq x y z
N MET A 1 -4.14 -3.26 -5.28
CA MET A 1 -3.50 -3.02 -6.60
C MET A 1 -2.01 -2.80 -6.40
N VAL A 2 -1.18 -3.43 -7.23
CA VAL A 2 0.26 -3.20 -7.27
C VAL A 2 0.65 -2.65 -8.64
N GLY A 3 1.50 -1.62 -8.67
CA GLY A 3 2.05 -1.04 -9.90
C GLY A 3 3.56 -0.89 -9.80
N PHE A 4 4.24 -0.79 -10.94
CA PHE A 4 5.67 -0.48 -11.03
C PHE A 4 5.84 0.72 -11.96
N ASP A 5 6.39 1.81 -11.44
CA ASP A 5 6.54 3.07 -12.18
C ASP A 5 7.82 3.14 -13.04
N GLY A 6 8.61 2.06 -13.07
CA GLY A 6 9.91 1.97 -13.74
C GLY A 6 11.11 2.24 -12.80
N HIS A 7 10.87 2.72 -11.58
CA HIS A 7 11.88 2.91 -10.55
C HIS A 7 11.51 2.23 -9.22
N CYS A 8 10.27 2.39 -8.75
CA CYS A 8 9.75 1.79 -7.53
C CYS A 8 8.35 1.19 -7.76
N GLY A 9 8.06 0.14 -7.02
CA GLY A 9 6.74 -0.44 -6.91
C GLY A 9 5.86 0.40 -5.98
N TRP A 10 4.54 0.34 -6.20
CA TRP A 10 3.55 0.99 -5.35
C TRP A 10 2.38 0.06 -5.08
N VAL A 11 1.98 -0.06 -3.81
CA VAL A 11 0.71 -0.71 -3.42
C VAL A 11 -0.33 0.34 -3.05
N ASN A 12 -1.52 0.19 -3.62
CA ASN A 12 -2.71 0.98 -3.28
C ASN A 12 -3.91 0.05 -3.09
N TYR A 13 -4.90 0.46 -2.29
CA TYR A 13 -6.16 -0.29 -2.09
C TYR A 13 -5.96 -1.76 -1.68
N LEU A 14 -5.06 -2.02 -0.72
CA LEU A 14 -5.06 -3.31 -0.02
C LEU A 14 -6.20 -3.30 0.99
N ALA A 15 -7.09 -4.28 0.89
CA ALA A 15 -8.17 -4.47 1.84
C ALA A 15 -8.52 -5.96 1.93
N VAL A 16 -8.92 -6.39 3.12
CA VAL A 16 -9.49 -7.72 3.37
C VAL A 16 -10.88 -7.53 3.98
N ASP A 17 -11.85 -8.24 3.40
CA ASP A 17 -13.21 -8.29 3.90
C ASP A 17 -13.24 -8.62 5.40
N GLU A 18 -14.08 -7.94 6.16
CA GLU A 18 -14.12 -8.05 7.63
C GLU A 18 -14.33 -9.48 8.10
N SER A 19 -15.16 -10.26 7.40
CA SER A 19 -15.43 -11.66 7.74
C SER A 19 -14.24 -12.59 7.52
N ARG A 20 -13.20 -12.13 6.81
CA ARG A 20 -12.02 -12.91 6.44
C ARG A 20 -10.71 -12.37 7.01
N ARG A 21 -10.77 -11.38 7.91
CA ARG A 21 -9.58 -10.87 8.62
C ARG A 21 -9.02 -11.94 9.56
N GLY A 22 -7.72 -11.83 9.87
CA GLY A 22 -7.02 -12.78 10.74
C GLY A 22 -6.62 -14.11 10.06
N ALA A 23 -6.99 -14.32 8.80
CA ALA A 23 -6.60 -15.49 8.02
C ALA A 23 -5.27 -15.33 7.25
N GLY A 24 -4.56 -14.20 7.44
CA GLY A 24 -3.29 -13.90 6.77
C GLY A 24 -3.39 -13.57 5.28
N LEU A 25 -4.59 -13.24 4.79
CA LEU A 25 -4.83 -12.92 3.37
C LEU A 25 -4.11 -11.64 2.92
N ASP A 26 -4.09 -10.64 3.78
CA ASP A 26 -3.37 -9.38 3.57
C ASP A 26 -1.86 -9.61 3.41
N ALA A 27 -1.26 -10.39 4.30
CA ALA A 27 0.16 -10.76 4.23
C ALA A 27 0.46 -11.58 2.97
N ALA A 28 -0.41 -12.52 2.60
CA ALA A 28 -0.26 -13.31 1.38
C ALA A 28 -0.34 -12.43 0.12
N ILE A 29 -1.22 -11.43 0.08
CA ILE A 29 -1.32 -10.48 -1.03
C ILE A 29 -0.04 -9.63 -1.14
N MET A 30 0.51 -9.17 -0.01
CA MET A 30 1.75 -8.38 -0.01
C MET A 30 2.96 -9.20 -0.46
N ALA A 31 3.09 -10.45 0.01
CA ALA A 31 4.15 -11.35 -0.42
C ALA A 31 4.09 -11.62 -1.94
N GLU A 32 2.90 -11.81 -2.50
CA GLU A 32 2.73 -11.98 -3.94
C GLU A 32 3.04 -10.69 -4.72
N ALA A 33 2.69 -9.52 -4.18
CA ALA A 33 3.05 -8.24 -4.77
C ALA A 33 4.57 -8.04 -4.83
N GLU A 34 5.28 -8.36 -3.74
CA GLU A 34 6.75 -8.32 -3.68
C GLU A 34 7.38 -9.29 -4.68
N ARG A 35 6.91 -10.53 -4.74
CA ARG A 35 7.38 -11.54 -5.71
C ARG A 35 7.26 -11.02 -7.14
N LEU A 36 6.11 -10.50 -7.53
CA LEU A 36 5.84 -9.97 -8.88
C LEU A 36 6.68 -8.74 -9.22
N LEU A 37 7.07 -7.94 -8.24
CA LEU A 37 7.94 -6.78 -8.40
C LEU A 37 9.41 -7.20 -8.54
N ILE A 38 9.87 -8.16 -7.72
CA ILE A 38 11.21 -8.74 -7.80
C ILE A 38 11.44 -9.37 -9.18
N GLU A 39 10.47 -10.12 -9.70
CA GLU A 39 10.54 -10.71 -11.05
C GLU A 39 10.69 -9.67 -12.17
N ARG A 40 10.25 -8.43 -11.92
CA ARG A 40 10.40 -7.30 -12.85
C ARG A 40 11.67 -6.48 -12.62
N GLY A 41 12.53 -6.89 -11.69
CA GLY A 41 13.73 -6.14 -11.31
C GLY A 41 13.42 -4.85 -10.55
N CYS A 42 12.25 -4.73 -9.95
CA CYS A 42 11.89 -3.58 -9.13
C CYS A 42 12.68 -3.60 -7.82
N PRO A 43 13.51 -2.57 -7.53
CA PRO A 43 14.42 -2.61 -6.39
C PRO A 43 13.76 -2.22 -5.06
N LYS A 44 12.55 -1.65 -5.08
CA LYS A 44 11.90 -1.07 -3.89
C LYS A 44 10.38 -1.01 -4.06
N LEU A 45 9.65 -1.31 -2.99
CA LEU A 45 8.20 -1.14 -2.91
C LEU A 45 7.85 -0.04 -1.90
N ASN A 46 7.03 0.93 -2.33
CA ASN A 46 6.52 2.02 -1.52
C ASN A 46 5.02 1.90 -1.29
N LEU A 47 4.55 2.42 -0.16
CA LEU A 47 3.14 2.57 0.17
C LEU A 47 2.97 3.75 1.13
N GLN A 48 1.74 4.26 1.23
CA GLN A 48 1.43 5.35 2.15
C GLN A 48 0.34 4.92 3.12
N VAL A 49 0.61 5.12 4.41
CA VAL A 49 -0.36 4.94 5.49
C VAL A 49 -0.58 6.30 6.14
N ARG A 50 -1.82 6.60 6.54
CA ARG A 50 -2.09 7.79 7.35
C ARG A 50 -1.32 7.67 8.66
N SER A 51 -0.61 8.73 9.06
CA SER A 51 0.23 8.72 10.27
C SER A 51 -0.53 8.39 11.56
N THR A 52 -1.84 8.62 11.59
CA THR A 52 -2.71 8.32 12.73
C THR A 52 -3.15 6.85 12.80
N ASN A 53 -2.91 6.04 11.77
CA ASN A 53 -3.30 4.64 11.74
C ASN A 53 -2.13 3.76 12.23
N THR A 54 -1.87 3.81 13.53
CA THR A 54 -0.75 3.12 14.18
C THR A 54 -0.81 1.61 13.99
N ASP A 55 -2.01 1.03 14.03
CA ASP A 55 -2.18 -0.43 13.92
C ASP A 55 -1.73 -0.95 12.55
N VAL A 56 -2.09 -0.24 11.47
CA VAL A 56 -1.63 -0.59 10.11
C VAL A 56 -0.13 -0.34 9.95
N ILE A 57 0.42 0.70 10.58
CA ILE A 57 1.86 0.96 10.56
C ILE A 57 2.63 -0.19 11.23
N GLU A 58 2.22 -0.62 12.42
CA GLU A 58 2.84 -1.76 13.12
C GLU A 58 2.65 -3.07 12.35
N TRP A 59 1.50 -3.25 11.69
CA TRP A 59 1.30 -4.40 10.82
C TRP A 59 2.29 -4.44 9.66
N TYR A 60 2.49 -3.33 8.94
CA TYR A 60 3.49 -3.26 7.87
C TYR A 60 4.92 -3.44 8.41
N ARG A 61 5.23 -2.93 9.60
CA ARG A 61 6.51 -3.19 10.28
C ARG A 61 6.73 -4.68 10.54
N SER A 62 5.69 -5.41 10.91
CA SER A 62 5.78 -6.87 11.10
C SER A 62 6.09 -7.63 9.81
N LEU A 63 5.81 -7.04 8.64
CA LEU A 63 6.19 -7.56 7.32
C LEU A 63 7.59 -7.09 6.85
N GLY A 64 8.29 -6.30 7.66
CA GLY A 64 9.64 -5.78 7.32
C GLY A 64 9.65 -4.43 6.61
N TYR A 65 8.51 -3.73 6.52
CA TYR A 65 8.48 -2.36 6.00
C TYR A 65 8.94 -1.37 7.06
N GLU A 66 9.72 -0.38 6.64
CA GLU A 66 10.23 0.66 7.51
C GLU A 66 9.84 2.06 6.99
N PRO A 67 9.75 3.08 7.86
CA PRO A 67 9.59 4.45 7.41
C PRO A 67 10.75 4.85 6.48
N ASP A 68 10.42 5.27 5.27
CA ASP A 68 11.42 5.69 4.26
C ASP A 68 12.10 7.04 4.56
N HIS A 69 11.79 7.64 5.73
CA HIS A 69 12.24 8.97 6.13
C HIS A 69 12.01 10.07 5.08
N ALA A 70 10.98 9.90 4.24
CA ALA A 70 10.56 10.84 3.22
C ALA A 70 9.24 11.55 3.60
N VAL A 71 9.04 12.75 3.06
CA VAL A 71 7.77 13.49 3.20
C VAL A 71 6.90 13.20 1.98
N SER A 72 5.68 12.68 2.21
CA SER A 72 4.69 12.54 1.14
C SER A 72 4.09 13.91 0.80
N LEU A 73 4.18 14.30 -0.47
CA LEU A 73 3.59 15.51 -1.02
C LEU A 73 2.57 15.14 -2.10
N GLY A 74 1.40 15.79 -2.06
CA GLY A 74 0.34 15.57 -3.04
C GLY A 74 -0.21 16.90 -3.57
N LYS A 75 -0.48 16.95 -4.88
CA LYS A 75 -1.23 18.03 -5.52
C LYS A 75 -2.42 17.44 -6.24
N ARG A 76 -3.62 17.90 -5.89
CA ARG A 76 -4.85 17.50 -6.59
C ARG A 76 -4.87 18.13 -7.97
N LEU A 77 -4.97 17.30 -9.02
CA LEU A 77 -5.03 17.77 -10.42
C LEU A 77 -6.46 17.82 -10.95
N ILE A 78 -7.32 16.92 -10.49
CA ILE A 78 -8.74 16.83 -10.85
C ILE A 78 -9.55 16.93 -9.55
N PRO A 79 -10.46 17.90 -9.39
CA PRO A 79 -11.30 18.01 -8.19
C PRO A 79 -12.18 16.77 -7.99
N ASP A 80 -12.40 16.39 -6.74
CA ASP A 80 -13.40 15.37 -6.41
C ASP A 80 -14.79 15.91 -6.79
N ALA A 81 -15.64 15.08 -7.41
CA ALA A 81 -17.00 15.47 -7.71
C ALA A 81 -17.74 15.73 -6.39
N THR A 82 -18.29 16.93 -6.21
CA THR A 82 -19.12 17.26 -5.05
C THR A 82 -20.38 16.40 -5.06
N GLY A 83 -20.42 15.35 -4.22
CA GLY A 83 -21.64 14.60 -3.89
C GLY A 83 -21.76 13.16 -4.41
N GLY A 84 -20.71 12.55 -4.98
CA GLY A 84 -20.72 11.11 -5.26
C GLY A 84 -20.44 10.28 -4.00
N PRO A 85 -21.01 9.06 -3.84
CA PRO A 85 -20.73 8.23 -2.68
C PRO A 85 -19.23 7.93 -2.63
N LEU A 86 -18.62 8.16 -1.47
CA LEU A 86 -17.32 7.60 -1.13
C LEU A 86 -17.53 6.09 -1.01
N TYR A 87 -16.86 5.32 -1.86
CA TYR A 87 -16.70 3.88 -1.65
C TYR A 87 -15.98 3.61 -0.33
#